data_AF-A0A0K2V2Y9-F1
#
_entry.id   AF-A0A0K2V2Y9-F1
#
_cell.length_a   1.000
_cell.length_b   1.000
_cell.length_c   1.000
_cell.angle_alpha   90.00
_cell.angle_beta   90.00
_cell.angle_gamma   90.00
#
_symmetry.space_group_name_H-M   'P 1'
#
loop_
_entity.id
_entity.type
_entity.pdbx_description
1 polymer ?
#
loop_
_entity_poly.entity_id
_entity_poly.type
_entity_poly.pdbx_seq_one_letter_code
_entity_poly.pdbx_strand_id
1 'polypeptide(L)'
;MYSVPKFKGNWCEDKNERRNISKIMRELGLSEDIIKAYEDGVPAVLDIGYIPTDAQYNVTGMDPMGNEIQLTFEQKQKQLEKIDFFGSELYFKSSFNNNMMNMFFFKNPKDSS
;
A
#
# COMPACT_ATOMS: atom_id res chain seq x y z
N MET A 1 6.11 -1.06 -29.61
CA MET A 1 7.06 -1.00 -28.48
C MET A 1 6.24 -0.91 -27.20
N TYR A 2 6.29 -1.92 -26.34
CA TYR A 2 5.68 -1.81 -25.02
C TYR A 2 6.54 -0.85 -24.20
N SER A 3 6.00 0.31 -23.82
CA SER A 3 6.68 1.23 -22.92
C SER A 3 7.01 0.50 -21.63
N VAL A 4 8.21 0.70 -21.08
CA VAL A 4 8.54 0.19 -19.75
C VAL A 4 7.48 0.73 -18.78
N PRO A 5 6.74 -0.13 -18.06
CA PRO A 5 5.73 0.31 -17.11
C PRO A 5 6.41 1.20 -16.07
N LYS A 6 5.95 2.45 -15.91
CA LYS A 6 6.65 3.52 -15.16
C LYS A 6 6.97 3.14 -13.71
N PHE A 7 6.18 2.24 -13.13
CA PHE A 7 6.33 1.81 -11.74
C PHE A 7 7.11 0.51 -11.56
N LYS A 8 7.51 -0.16 -12.64
CA LYS A 8 8.24 -1.44 -12.52
C LYS A 8 9.60 -1.23 -11.86
N GLY A 9 9.89 -2.03 -10.83
CA GLY A 9 11.20 -2.08 -10.18
C GLY A 9 11.11 -1.99 -8.66
N ASN A 10 12.26 -1.73 -8.04
CA ASN A 10 12.40 -1.62 -6.59
C ASN A 10 12.15 -0.19 -6.11
N TRP A 11 11.33 -0.05 -5.09
CA TRP A 11 10.94 1.20 -4.46
C TRP A 11 11.20 1.13 -2.96
N CYS A 12 11.53 2.27 -2.39
CA CYS A 12 11.70 2.42 -0.95
C CYS A 12 10.87 3.62 -0.51
N GLU A 13 10.20 3.48 0.61
CA GLU A 13 9.47 4.57 1.26
C GLU A 13 10.40 5.76 1.55
N ASP A 14 9.91 6.98 1.28
CA ASP A 14 10.62 8.19 1.73
C ASP A 14 10.43 8.35 3.24
N LYS A 15 11.54 8.22 3.98
CA LYS A 15 11.58 8.35 5.43
C LYS A 15 11.00 9.68 5.92
N ASN A 16 11.09 10.76 5.15
CA ASN A 16 10.60 12.09 5.56
C ASN A 16 9.06 12.16 5.56
N GLU A 17 8.39 11.32 4.79
CA GLU A 17 6.92 11.31 4.67
C GLU A 17 6.22 10.49 5.75
N ARG A 18 6.98 9.72 6.55
CA ARG A 18 6.42 8.86 7.61
C ARG A 18 5.57 9.59 8.63
N ARG A 19 5.94 10.82 8.99
CA ARG A 19 5.13 11.64 9.93
C ARG A 19 3.73 11.93 9.39
N ASN A 20 3.56 12.00 8.07
CA ASN A 20 2.25 12.19 7.45
C ASN A 20 1.45 10.89 7.47
N ILE A 21 2.09 9.76 7.20
CA ILE A 21 1.45 8.44 7.31
C ILE A 21 1.03 8.12 8.74
N SER A 22 1.86 8.42 9.75
CA SER A 22 1.51 8.23 11.16
C SER A 22 0.29 9.04 11.58
N LYS A 23 0.02 10.21 10.97
CA LYS A 23 -1.22 10.97 11.23
C LYS A 23 -2.43 10.22 10.68
N ILE A 24 -2.32 9.68 9.47
CA ILE A 24 -3.38 8.85 8.86
C ILE A 24 -3.64 7.60 9.71
N MET A 25 -2.59 6.96 10.23
CA MET A 25 -2.72 5.81 11.15
C MET A 25 -3.51 6.17 12.41
N ARG A 26 -3.29 7.37 12.98
CA ARG A 26 -4.08 7.88 14.12
C ARG A 26 -5.53 8.15 13.73
N GLU A 27 -5.79 8.72 12.55
CA GLU A 27 -7.14 8.95 12.04
C GLU A 27 -7.91 7.64 11.79
N LEU A 28 -7.21 6.59 11.37
CA LEU A 28 -7.74 5.22 11.28
C LEU A 28 -7.94 4.57 12.66
N GLY A 29 -7.45 5.21 13.73
CA GLY A 29 -7.55 4.74 15.11
C GLY A 29 -6.73 3.48 15.35
N LEU A 30 -5.54 3.39 14.76
CA LEU A 30 -4.53 2.41 15.13
C LEU A 30 -3.91 2.78 16.50
N SER A 31 -3.36 1.79 17.19
CA SER A 31 -2.76 2.01 18.52
C SER A 31 -1.45 2.80 18.42
N GLU A 32 -1.12 3.58 19.44
CA GLU A 32 0.15 4.33 19.49
C GLU A 32 1.38 3.40 19.49
N ASP A 33 1.27 2.17 20.00
CA ASP A 33 2.35 1.18 19.93
C ASP A 33 2.66 0.79 18.48
N ILE A 34 1.62 0.54 17.66
CA ILE A 34 1.76 0.25 16.22
C ILE A 34 2.34 1.46 15.49
N ILE A 35 1.85 2.67 15.78
CA ILE A 35 2.31 3.90 15.14
C ILE A 35 3.79 4.15 15.45
N LYS A 36 4.18 4.00 16.71
CA LYS A 36 5.56 4.19 17.14
C LYS A 36 6.48 3.14 16.49
N ALA A 37 6.03 1.89 16.45
CA ALA A 37 6.78 0.85 15.76
C ALA A 37 6.97 1.22 14.28
N TYR A 38 5.94 1.70 13.58
CA TYR A 38 6.05 2.17 12.20
C TYR A 38 7.03 3.34 12.04
N GLU A 39 7.00 4.33 12.94
CA GLU A 39 7.91 5.47 12.92
C GLU A 39 9.38 5.05 13.09
N ASP A 40 9.64 4.15 14.04
CA ASP A 40 10.99 3.68 14.43
C ASP A 40 11.50 2.54 13.51
N GLY A 41 10.62 1.86 12.78
CA GLY A 41 10.93 0.71 11.93
C GLY A 41 11.77 1.04 10.70
N VAL A 42 12.10 0.02 9.90
CA VAL A 42 12.79 0.22 8.62
C VAL A 42 11.82 0.70 7.52
N PRO A 43 12.21 1.62 6.61
CA PRO A 43 11.42 1.99 5.43
C PRO A 43 10.84 0.78 4.70
N ALA A 44 9.57 0.86 4.31
CA ALA A 44 8.97 -0.18 3.49
C ALA A 44 9.75 -0.31 2.17
N VAL A 45 10.03 -1.54 1.76
CA VAL A 45 10.69 -1.83 0.48
C VAL A 45 9.72 -2.64 -0.36
N LEU A 46 9.48 -2.19 -1.59
CA LEU A 46 8.54 -2.79 -2.52
C LEU A 46 9.26 -3.17 -3.82
N ASP A 47 8.97 -4.35 -4.34
CA ASP A 47 9.22 -4.72 -5.72
C ASP A 47 7.89 -4.73 -6.49
N ILE A 48 7.86 -4.01 -7.60
CA ILE A 48 6.67 -3.80 -8.41
C ILE A 48 6.87 -4.46 -9.77
N GLY A 49 6.10 -5.52 -10.02
CA GLY A 49 5.99 -6.20 -11.31
C GLY A 49 4.75 -5.75 -12.08
N TYR A 50 4.82 -5.71 -13.41
CA TYR A 50 3.65 -5.48 -14.26
C TYR A 50 3.26 -6.76 -14.98
N ILE A 51 1.97 -7.11 -14.95
CA ILE A 51 1.35 -8.23 -15.66
C ILE A 51 0.62 -7.65 -16.88
N PRO A 52 1.16 -7.78 -18.11
CA PRO A 52 0.56 -7.16 -19.29
C PRO A 52 -0.78 -7.75 -19.71
N THR A 53 -1.00 -9.05 -19.43
CA THR A 53 -2.23 -9.77 -19.83
C THR A 53 -3.46 -9.22 -19.15
N ASP A 54 -3.33 -8.89 -17.87
CA ASP A 54 -4.43 -8.46 -17.01
C ASP A 54 -4.42 -6.95 -16.77
N ALA A 55 -3.41 -6.25 -17.30
CA ALA A 55 -3.13 -4.84 -17.03
C ALA A 55 -3.11 -4.55 -15.52
N GLN A 56 -2.35 -5.36 -14.78
CA GLN A 56 -2.23 -5.28 -13.32
C GLN A 56 -0.78 -5.07 -12.91
N TYR A 57 -0.58 -4.50 -11.72
CA TYR A 57 0.72 -4.51 -11.06
C TYR A 57 0.67 -5.45 -9.85
N ASN A 58 1.68 -6.30 -9.71
CA ASN A 58 1.92 -7.01 -8.47
C ASN A 58 2.93 -6.21 -7.65
N VAL A 59 2.56 -5.93 -6.41
CA VAL A 59 3.40 -5.21 -5.45
C VAL A 59 3.72 -6.19 -4.33
N THR A 60 4.99 -6.55 -4.22
CA THR A 60 5.50 -7.41 -3.16
C THR A 60 6.52 -6.67 -2.32
N GLY A 61 6.72 -7.04 -1.07
CA GLY A 61 7.72 -6.36 -0.26
C GLY A 61 7.66 -6.69 1.21
N MET A 62 8.28 -5.85 2.03
CA MET A 62 8.13 -5.87 3.48
C MET A 62 7.61 -4.52 3.96
N ASP A 63 6.62 -4.58 4.86
CA ASP A 63 6.18 -3.41 5.60
C ASP A 63 7.24 -3.01 6.66
N PRO A 64 7.11 -1.85 7.30
CA PRO A 64 8.05 -1.40 8.31
C PRO A 64 8.14 -2.28 9.56
N MET A 65 7.18 -3.18 9.76
CA MET A 65 7.10 -4.17 10.84
C MET A 65 7.75 -5.51 10.44
N GLY A 66 8.21 -5.64 9.19
CA GLY A 66 8.78 -6.86 8.64
C GLY A 66 7.73 -7.87 8.18
N ASN A 67 6.47 -7.49 8.07
CA ASN A 67 5.44 -8.33 7.48
C ASN A 67 5.54 -8.30 5.97
N GLU A 68 5.34 -9.45 5.34
CA GLU A 68 5.29 -9.53 3.88
C GLU A 68 4.07 -8.78 3.34
N ILE A 69 4.31 -7.92 2.36
CA ILE A 69 3.26 -7.28 1.56
C ILE A 69 3.13 -8.08 0.27
N GLN A 70 1.90 -8.47 -0.08
CA GLN A 70 1.56 -8.98 -1.39
C GLN A 70 0.22 -8.40 -1.82
N LEU A 71 0.25 -7.47 -2.77
CA LEU A 71 -0.92 -6.74 -3.25
C LEU A 71 -0.99 -6.75 -4.77
N THR A 72 -2.21 -6.81 -5.29
CA THR A 72 -2.47 -6.64 -6.72
C THR A 72 -3.14 -5.29 -6.95
N PHE A 73 -2.51 -4.45 -7.76
CA PHE A 73 -3.04 -3.16 -8.17
C PHE A 73 -3.76 -3.31 -9.50
N GLU A 74 -5.06 -3.12 -9.45
CA GLU A 74 -5.92 -3.05 -10.63
C GLU A 74 -6.02 -1.62 -11.14
N GLN A 75 -6.35 -1.45 -12.42
CA GLN A 75 -6.58 -0.11 -12.97
C GLN A 75 -7.69 0.63 -12.18
N LYS A 76 -8.73 -0.10 -11.75
CA LYS A 76 -9.73 0.36 -10.79
C LYS A 76 -10.36 -0.83 -10.06
N GLN A 77 -9.95 -1.05 -8.82
CA GLN A 77 -10.49 -2.12 -7.98
C GLN A 77 -11.92 -1.81 -7.54
N LYS A 78 -12.85 -2.70 -7.87
CA LYS A 78 -14.29 -2.50 -7.58
C LYS A 78 -14.67 -2.98 -6.19
N GLN A 79 -14.03 -4.04 -5.70
CA GLN A 79 -14.34 -4.68 -4.43
C GLN A 79 -13.32 -4.26 -3.37
N LEU A 80 -13.79 -4.18 -2.11
CA LEU A 80 -12.86 -4.06 -0.98
C LEU A 80 -12.26 -5.43 -0.70
N GLU A 81 -10.95 -5.46 -0.53
CA GLU A 81 -10.24 -6.64 -0.05
C GLU A 81 -9.87 -6.45 1.42
N LYS A 82 -9.96 -7.52 2.20
CA LYS A 82 -9.40 -7.53 3.55
C LYS A 82 -7.91 -7.82 3.46
N ILE A 83 -7.10 -6.99 4.10
CA ILE A 83 -5.65 -7.15 4.16
C ILE A 83 -5.16 -6.91 5.59
N ASP A 84 -4.06 -7.56 5.96
CA ASP A 84 -3.28 -7.12 7.10
C ASP A 84 -2.25 -6.10 6.61
N PHE A 85 -2.31 -4.88 7.14
CA PHE A 85 -1.40 -3.82 6.77
C PHE A 85 -1.15 -2.91 7.98
N PHE A 86 0.11 -2.52 8.18
CA PHE A 86 0.55 -1.86 9.41
C PHE A 86 0.29 -2.71 10.68
N GLY A 87 0.26 -4.04 10.57
CA GLY A 87 -0.06 -4.95 11.69
C GLY A 87 -1.51 -4.81 12.19
N SER A 88 -2.45 -4.61 11.27
CA SER A 88 -3.89 -4.46 11.56
C SER A 88 -4.74 -4.91 10.38
N GLU A 89 -5.87 -5.57 10.65
CA GLU A 89 -6.85 -5.91 9.60
C GLU A 89 -7.57 -4.64 9.12
N LEU A 90 -7.41 -4.34 7.84
CA LEU A 90 -8.01 -3.19 7.15
C LEU A 90 -8.73 -3.64 5.87
N TYR A 91 -9.60 -2.78 5.36
CA TYR A 91 -10.18 -2.93 4.03
C TYR A 91 -9.45 -2.05 3.04
N PHE A 92 -9.20 -2.58 1.84
CA PHE A 92 -8.34 -1.95 0.85
C PHE A 92 -8.98 -1.92 -0.54
N LYS A 93 -8.69 -0.85 -1.29
CA LYS A 93 -8.89 -0.74 -2.74
C LYS A 93 -7.66 -0.13 -3.38
N SER A 94 -7.32 -0.62 -4.57
CA SER A 94 -6.31 -0.04 -5.45
C SER A 94 -6.91 0.66 -6.67
N SER A 95 -6.15 1.61 -7.21
CA SER A 95 -6.34 2.08 -8.59
C SER A 95 -5.00 2.56 -9.13
N PHE A 96 -4.83 2.57 -10.45
CA PHE A 96 -3.67 3.23 -11.05
C PHE A 96 -4.01 3.89 -12.38
N ASN A 97 -3.16 4.84 -12.75
CA ASN A 97 -3.07 5.40 -14.08
C ASN A 97 -1.59 5.54 -14.47
N ASN A 98 -1.29 6.18 -15.61
CA ASN A 98 0.09 6.31 -16.08
C ASN A 98 1.03 7.12 -15.14
N ASN A 99 0.46 7.84 -14.17
CA ASN A 99 1.19 8.78 -13.31
C ASN A 99 1.16 8.45 -11.82
N MET A 100 0.18 7.68 -11.34
CA MET A 100 0.12 7.26 -9.94
C MET A 100 -0.44 5.84 -9.78
N MET A 101 -0.03 5.22 -8.68
CA MET A 101 -0.67 4.07 -8.07
C MET A 101 -1.24 4.52 -6.72
N ASN A 102 -2.53 4.31 -6.49
CA ASN A 102 -3.23 4.72 -5.26
C ASN A 102 -3.60 3.52 -4.42
N MET A 103 -3.44 3.68 -3.12
CA MET A 103 -3.94 2.78 -2.08
C MET A 103 -4.97 3.52 -1.25
N PHE A 104 -6.15 2.92 -1.09
CA PHE A 104 -7.19 3.44 -0.21
C PHE A 104 -7.43 2.44 0.91
N PHE A 105 -7.31 2.89 2.15
CA PHE A 105 -7.49 2.07 3.34
C PHE A 105 -8.73 2.52 4.10
N PHE A 106 -9.50 1.56 4.61
CA PHE A 106 -10.74 1.79 5.34
C PHE A 106 -10.78 0.88 6.56
N LYS A 107 -11.28 1.40 7.68
CA LYS A 107 -11.50 0.60 8.89
C LYS A 107 -12.76 -0.24 8.78
N ASN A 108 -13.82 0.33 8.21
CA ASN A 108 -15.08 -0.38 7.94
C ASN A 108 -15.43 -0.35 6.46
N PRO A 109 -16.10 -1.40 5.93
CA PRO A 109 -16.48 -1.43 4.51
C PRO A 109 -17.42 -0.29 4.10
N LYS A 110 -18.26 0.15 5.05
CA LYS A 110 -19.22 1.24 4.87
C LYS A 110 -18.56 2.59 4.64
N ASP A 111 -17.31 2.74 5.06
CA ASP A 111 -16.55 3.99 4.90
C ASP A 111 -16.07 4.19 3.45
N SER A 112 -16.26 3.20 2.58
CA SER A 112 -15.91 3.24 1.15
C SER A 112 -17.05 3.71 0.23
N SER A 113 -18.18 4.14 0.80
CA SER A 113 -19.43 4.51 0.11
C SER A 113 -19.44 5.97 -0.35
#